data_AF-A0A392Q2X1-F1
#
_entry.id   AF-A0A392Q2X1-F1
#
_cell.length_a   1.000
_cell.length_b   1.000
_cell.length_c   1.000
_cell.angle_alpha   90.00
_cell.angle_beta   90.00
_cell.angle_gamma   90.00
#
_symmetry.space_group_name_H-M   'P 1'
#
loop_
_entity.id
_entity.type
_entity.pdbx_description
1 polymer ?
#
loop_
_entity_poly.entity_id
_entity_poly.type
_entity_poly.pdbx_seq_one_letter_code
_entity_poly.pdbx_strand_id
1 'polypeptide(L)'
;MKSVKVQFLVVDCPSLYNCIIDTTTIADLFAVSSAIHLKMKYYTKDGQVATVNGDIAAARRCFEAATKNLHTVVTPKKKKVEQ
;
A
#
# COMPACT_ATOMS: atom_id res chain seq x y z
N MET A 1 -3.17 2.30 -18.21
CA MET A 1 -3.27 1.85 -16.81
C MET A 1 -4.42 0.90 -16.85
N LYS A 2 -4.12 -0.39 -16.67
CA LYS A 2 -5.16 -1.40 -16.66
C LYS A 2 -6.11 -1.08 -15.51
N SER A 3 -7.40 -1.04 -15.81
CA SER A 3 -8.43 -0.87 -14.80
C SER A 3 -9.17 -2.19 -14.68
N VAL A 4 -9.34 -2.66 -13.45
CA VAL A 4 -10.06 -3.89 -13.14
C VAL A 4 -11.31 -3.50 -12.39
N LYS A 5 -12.46 -4.02 -12.82
CA LYS A 5 -13.71 -3.88 -12.06
C LYS A 5 -13.74 -4.98 -11.02
N VAL A 6 -13.89 -4.59 -9.75
CA VAL A 6 -13.96 -5.51 -8.62
C VAL A 6 -15.20 -5.22 -7.79
N GLN A 7 -15.79 -6.26 -7.21
CA GLN A 7 -16.77 -6.10 -6.14
C GLN A 7 -16.00 -5.92 -4.83
N PHE A 8 -16.35 -4.92 -4.04
CA PHE A 8 -15.65 -4.60 -2.80
C PHE A 8 -16.63 -4.30 -1.68
N LEU A 9 -16.18 -4.51 -0.44
CA LEU A 9 -16.94 -4.16 0.76
C LEU A 9 -16.50 -2.77 1.24
N VAL A 10 -17.46 -1.86 1.41
CA VAL A 10 -17.23 -0.59 2.11
C VAL A 10 -17.41 -0.84 3.59
N VAL A 11 -16.37 -0.54 4.36
CA VAL A 11 -16.40 -0.63 5.82
C VAL A 11 -16.29 0.78 6.38
N ASP A 12 -17.35 1.26 7.01
CA ASP A 12 -17.35 2.54 7.73
C ASP A 12 -16.74 2.33 9.12
N CYS A 13 -15.42 2.24 9.18
CA CYS A 13 -14.70 2.15 10.43
C CYS A 13 -13.44 3.03 10.41
N PRO A 14 -13.07 3.63 11.55
CA PRO A 14 -11.86 4.42 11.64
C PRO A 14 -10.63 3.49 11.62
N SER A 15 -10.04 3.35 10.43
CA SER A 15 -8.94 2.45 10.11
C SER A 15 -7.68 3.20 9.68
N LEU A 16 -6.51 2.61 9.95
CA LEU A 16 -5.23 3.10 9.44
C LEU A 16 -5.00 2.73 7.96
N TYR A 17 -5.84 1.85 7.41
CA TYR A 17 -5.78 1.40 6.04
C TYR A 17 -6.87 2.04 5.21
N ASN A 18 -6.49 2.68 4.11
CA ASN A 18 -7.45 3.27 3.16
C ASN A 18 -8.16 2.20 2.32
N CYS A 19 -7.47 1.11 2.01
CA CYS A 19 -8.02 -0.03 1.27
C CYS A 19 -7.21 -1.30 1.58
N ILE A 20 -7.87 -2.44 1.45
CA ILE A 20 -7.24 -3.76 1.48
C ILE A 20 -7.53 -4.39 0.12
N ILE A 21 -6.47 -4.83 -0.55
CA ILE A 21 -6.56 -5.40 -1.90
C ILE A 21 -6.16 -6.87 -1.80
N ASP A 22 -7.02 -7.73 -2.30
CA ASP A 22 -6.80 -9.17 -2.39
C ASP A 22 -5.80 -9.54 -3.50
N THR A 23 -5.20 -10.72 -3.37
CA THR A 23 -4.17 -11.19 -4.30
C THR A 23 -4.72 -11.39 -5.72
N THR A 24 -5.99 -11.79 -5.86
CA THR A 24 -6.65 -11.95 -7.16
C THR A 24 -6.75 -10.62 -7.90
N THR A 25 -7.18 -9.54 -7.23
CA THR A 25 -7.19 -8.20 -7.81
C THR A 25 -5.80 -7.72 -8.23
N ILE A 26 -4.75 -8.01 -7.45
CA ILE A 26 -3.35 -7.68 -7.81
C ILE A 26 -2.94 -8.42 -9.09
N ALA A 27 -3.28 -9.72 -9.20
CA ALA A 27 -2.99 -10.51 -10.40
C ALA A 27 -3.74 -9.98 -11.64
N ASP A 28 -5.02 -9.61 -11.48
CA ASP A 28 -5.81 -8.99 -12.55
C ASP A 28 -5.24 -7.65 -12.99
N LEU A 29 -4.56 -6.91 -12.12
CA LEU A 29 -3.84 -5.69 -12.46
C LEU A 29 -2.50 -5.95 -13.17
N PHE A 30 -2.14 -7.23 -13.41
CA PHE A 30 -0.79 -7.66 -13.82
C PHE A 30 0.30 -7.07 -12.92
N ALA A 31 -0.01 -6.90 -11.63
CA ALA A 31 0.95 -6.46 -10.65
C ALA A 31 1.63 -7.67 -10.00
N VAL A 32 2.92 -7.54 -9.71
CA VAL A 32 3.72 -8.58 -9.06
C VAL A 32 4.27 -8.02 -7.76
N SER A 33 3.75 -8.52 -6.65
CA SER A 33 4.24 -8.21 -5.31
C SER A 33 5.30 -9.23 -4.87
N SER A 34 6.41 -8.74 -4.34
CA SER A 34 7.42 -9.57 -3.67
C SER A 34 7.59 -9.12 -2.23
N ALA A 35 7.23 -10.01 -1.29
CA ALA A 35 7.40 -9.78 0.13
C ALA A 35 8.89 -9.66 0.52
N ILE A 36 9.75 -10.52 -0.05
CA ILE A 36 11.20 -10.54 0.22
C ILE A 36 11.85 -9.21 -0.17
N HIS A 37 11.49 -8.69 -1.35
CA HIS A 37 12.06 -7.43 -1.84
C HIS A 37 11.29 -6.19 -1.35
N LEU A 38 10.18 -6.38 -0.62
CA LEU A 38 9.24 -5.33 -0.22
C LEU A 38 8.89 -4.41 -1.40
N LYS A 39 8.58 -4.98 -2.57
CA LYS A 39 8.31 -4.23 -3.80
C LYS A 39 7.12 -4.80 -4.53
N MET A 40 6.35 -3.91 -5.16
CA MET A 40 5.30 -4.28 -6.11
C MET A 40 5.59 -3.63 -7.45
N LYS A 41 5.70 -4.43 -8.51
CA LYS A 41 5.82 -3.95 -9.89
C LYS A 41 4.47 -3.97 -10.56
N TYR A 42 4.19 -2.99 -11.40
CA TYR A 42 2.95 -2.90 -12.17
C TYR A 42 3.18 -2.11 -13.47
N TYR A 43 2.29 -2.28 -14.45
CA TYR A 43 2.36 -1.56 -15.72
C TYR A 43 1.65 -0.19 -15.65
N THR A 44 2.32 0.86 -16.12
CA THR A 44 1.76 2.21 -16.22
C THR A 44 0.85 2.36 -17.44
N LYS A 45 0.35 3.59 -17.70
CA LYS A 45 -0.41 3.89 -18.92
C LYS A 45 0.40 3.70 -20.19
N ASP A 46 1.69 3.97 -20.12
CA ASP A 46 2.58 3.98 -21.29
C ASP A 46 3.28 2.62 -21.49
N GLY A 47 2.81 1.57 -20.81
CA GLY A 47 3.40 0.23 -20.88
C GLY A 47 4.73 0.09 -20.12
N GLN A 48 5.18 1.11 -19.41
CA GLN A 48 6.39 1.06 -18.59
C GLN A 48 6.14 0.33 -17.27
N VAL A 49 7.17 -0.30 -16.72
CA VAL A 49 7.09 -0.95 -15.40
C VAL A 49 7.40 0.08 -14.31
N ALA A 50 6.39 0.40 -13.50
CA ALA A 50 6.58 1.17 -12.27
C ALA A 50 6.77 0.25 -11.07
N THR A 51 7.46 0.76 -10.05
CA THR A 51 7.71 0.04 -8.79
C THR A 51 7.18 0.85 -7.61
N VAL A 52 6.33 0.22 -6.80
CA VAL A 52 5.98 0.68 -5.46
C VAL A 52 6.94 0.03 -4.47
N ASN A 53 7.57 0.85 -3.63
CA ASN A 53 8.45 0.37 -2.56
C ASN A 53 7.64 0.30 -1.25
N GLY A 54 7.69 -0.84 -0.60
CA GLY A 54 7.21 -1.01 0.76
C GLY A 54 8.16 -0.38 1.76
N ASP A 55 7.60 0.10 2.87
CA ASP A 55 8.35 0.58 4.04
C ASP A 55 7.99 -0.31 5.21
N ILE A 56 8.90 -1.23 5.57
CA ILE A 56 8.68 -2.18 6.66
C ILE A 56 8.53 -1.49 8.01
N ALA A 57 9.24 -0.38 8.24
CA ALA A 57 9.16 0.37 9.48
C ALA A 57 7.82 1.11 9.60
N ALA A 58 7.32 1.67 8.49
CA ALA A 58 5.96 2.20 8.43
C ALA A 58 4.92 1.11 8.66
N ALA A 59 5.01 -0.03 7.94
CA ALA A 59 4.07 -1.13 8.07
C ALA A 59 3.98 -1.67 9.50
N ARG A 60 5.12 -1.82 10.18
CA ARG A 60 5.17 -2.24 11.59
C ARG A 60 4.48 -1.25 12.51
N ARG A 61 4.71 0.05 12.33
CA ARG A 61 4.02 1.09 13.12
C ARG A 61 2.52 1.11 12.87
N CYS A 62 2.08 0.91 11.63
CA CYS A 62 0.67 0.78 11.31
C CYS A 62 0.05 -0.42 12.04
N PHE A 63 0.73 -1.57 12.03
CA PHE A 63 0.25 -2.78 12.72
C PHE A 63 0.15 -2.57 14.24
N GLU A 64 1.19 -2.01 14.86
CA GLU A 64 1.21 -1.71 16.30
C GLU A 64 0.15 -0.66 16.70
N ALA A 65 -0.14 0.32 15.83
CA ALA A 65 -1.17 1.31 16.06
C ALA A 65 -2.57 0.73 15.87
N ALA A 66 -2.79 -0.13 14.87
CA ALA A 66 -4.06 -0.81 14.62
C ALA A 66 -4.43 -1.74 15.79
N THR A 67 -3.48 -2.50 16.31
CA THR A 67 -3.70 -3.39 17.48
C THR A 67 -4.02 -2.63 18.76
N LYS A 68 -3.67 -1.34 18.83
CA LYS A 68 -4.01 -0.42 19.92
C LYS A 68 -5.27 0.41 19.64
N ASN A 69 -5.99 0.12 18.56
CA ASN A 69 -7.17 0.88 18.09
C ASN A 69 -6.89 2.38 17.89
N LEU A 70 -5.67 2.73 17.47
CA LEU A 70 -5.33 4.10 17.12
C LEU A 70 -5.76 4.41 15.68
N HIS A 71 -6.21 5.64 15.45
CA HIS A 71 -6.65 6.12 14.14
C HIS A 71 -5.59 6.93 13.38
N THR A 72 -4.43 7.15 13.99
CA THR A 72 -3.30 7.84 13.36
C THR A 72 -1.98 7.17 13.71
N VAL A 73 -1.04 7.14 12.76
CA VAL A 73 0.33 6.70 13.01
C VAL A 73 1.23 7.91 13.16
N VAL A 74 2.02 7.97 14.23
CA VAL A 74 3.04 9.01 14.39
C VAL A 74 4.17 8.75 13.39
N THR A 75 4.23 9.58 12.34
CA THR A 75 5.34 9.56 11.41
C THR A 75 6.47 10.47 11.91
N PRO A 76 7.75 10.08 11.82
CA PRO A 76 8.87 10.92 12.17
C PRO A 76 8.95 12.00 11.10
N LYS A 77 9.05 13.28 11.50
CA LYS A 77 9.24 14.36 10.53
C LYS A 77 10.50 14.06 9.72
N LYS A 78 10.38 13.96 8.39
CA LYS A 78 11.56 14.04 7.51
C LYS A 78 12.21 15.39 7.80
N LYS A 79 13.46 15.40 8.28
CA LYS A 79 14.31 16.60 8.17
C LYS A 79 14.36 16.93 6.67
N LYS A 80 13.90 18.11 6.27
CA LYS A 80 14.22 18.63 4.94
C LYS A 80 15.74 18.65 4.85
N VAL A 81 16.31 17.84 3.97
CA VAL A 81 17.67 18.11 3.48
C VAL A 81 17.46 19.27 2.52
N GLU A 82 17.72 20.46 3.01
CA GLU A 82 17.86 21.67 2.21
C GLU A 82 19.10 21.45 1.33
N GLN A 83 18.89 21.48 0.01
CA GLN A 83 19.96 21.60 -0.97
C GLN A 83 20.18 23.08 -1.25
#